data_AF-D0NGC9-F1
#
_entry.id   AF-D0NGC9-F1
#
_cell.length_a   1.000
_cell.length_b   1.000
_cell.length_c   1.000
_cell.angle_alpha   90.00
_cell.angle_beta   90.00
_cell.angle_gamma   90.00
#
_symmetry.space_group_name_H-M   'P 1'
#
loop_
_entity.id
_entity.type
_entity.pdbx_description
1 polymer ?
#
loop_
_entity_poly.entity_id
_entity_poly.type
_entity_poly.pdbx_seq_one_letter_code
_entity_poly.pdbx_strand_id
1 'polypeptide(L)'
;MTAVGGIEPRRLALRYEPPGIIVEYIYHSTAAKQLYHHEIDLKTELSSFGASRLSLVRLVRKLVDHQTTGRESVATRAPMLPQADYNRVSETQLKQVKQKMDLVFEQNIIRPDQAGYQYDKQIEFQQATEISDWDD
;
A
#
# COMPACT_ATOMS: atom_id res chain seq x y z
N MET A 1 0.35 1.58 27.54
CA MET A 1 0.34 1.33 26.08
C MET A 1 0.94 2.55 25.40
N THR A 2 2.19 2.47 24.94
CA THR A 2 2.90 3.60 24.32
C THR A 2 2.45 3.71 22.86
N ALA A 3 1.73 4.77 22.51
CA ALA A 3 1.38 5.04 21.12
C ALA A 3 2.68 5.30 20.34
N VAL A 4 3.03 4.38 19.43
CA VAL A 4 4.22 4.52 18.60
C VAL A 4 3.92 5.62 17.59
N GLY A 5 4.69 6.71 17.62
CA GLY A 5 4.53 7.77 16.64
C GLY A 5 4.71 7.25 15.21
N GLY A 6 3.95 7.78 14.25
CA GLY A 6 3.89 7.28 12.88
C GLY A 6 3.83 8.41 11.85
N ILE A 7 4.22 8.14 10.60
CA ILE A 7 4.17 9.11 9.50
C ILE A 7 3.05 8.70 8.54
N GLU A 8 2.12 9.62 8.27
CA GLU A 8 1.07 9.49 7.26
C GLU A 8 1.41 10.37 6.05
N PRO A 9 1.77 9.79 4.89
CA PRO A 9 2.08 10.57 3.70
C PRO A 9 0.81 11.22 3.14
N ARG A 10 0.92 12.49 2.71
CA ARG A 10 -0.22 13.25 2.17
C ARG A 10 -0.04 13.63 0.71
N ARG A 11 1.04 14.32 0.37
CA ARG A 11 1.27 14.84 -0.98
C ARG A 11 2.73 14.69 -1.37
N LEU A 12 2.95 14.20 -2.59
CA LEU A 12 4.24 14.27 -3.27
C LEU A 12 4.03 15.07 -4.56
N ALA A 13 4.74 16.18 -4.71
CA ALA A 13 4.64 17.03 -5.89
C ALA A 13 6.01 17.39 -6.43
N LEU A 14 6.07 17.64 -7.73
CA LEU A 14 7.26 18.11 -8.43
C LEU A 14 7.00 19.53 -8.93
N ARG A 15 7.88 20.45 -8.57
CA ARG A 15 7.93 21.80 -9.12
C ARG A 15 8.96 21.83 -10.25
N TYR A 16 8.58 22.34 -11.40
CA TYR A 16 9.48 22.36 -12.57
C TYR A 16 10.38 23.60 -12.61
N GLU A 17 9.94 24.72 -12.03
CA GLU A 17 10.67 25.99 -12.05
C GLU A 17 10.47 26.74 -10.71
N PRO A 18 11.54 26.94 -9.90
CA PRO A 18 12.80 26.21 -9.96
C PRO A 18 12.59 24.72 -9.62
N PRO A 19 13.42 23.80 -10.15
CA PRO A 19 13.19 22.37 -10.03
C PRO A 19 13.26 21.91 -8.57
N GLY A 20 12.22 21.26 -8.07
CA GLY A 20 12.14 20.83 -6.68
C GLY A 20 11.11 19.74 -6.41
N ILE A 21 11.27 19.05 -5.28
CA ILE A 21 10.30 18.07 -4.76
C ILE A 21 9.65 18.64 -3.52
N ILE A 22 8.31 18.54 -3.44
CA ILE A 22 7.54 18.94 -2.27
C ILE A 22 6.93 17.68 -1.67
N VAL A 23 7.23 17.42 -0.40
CA VAL A 23 6.71 16.31 0.38
C VAL A 23 5.88 16.86 1.53
N GLU A 24 4.59 16.48 1.58
CA GLU A 24 3.70 16.76 2.69
C GLU A 24 3.37 15.47 3.42
N TYR A 25 3.52 15.47 4.74
CA TYR A 25 3.18 14.33 5.58
C TYR A 25 2.69 14.78 6.94
N ILE A 26 1.81 13.99 7.56
CA ILE A 26 1.38 14.20 8.94
C ILE A 26 2.24 13.30 9.81
N TYR A 27 2.86 13.89 10.83
CA TYR A 27 3.48 13.12 11.90
C TYR A 27 2.49 12.96 13.04
N HIS A 28 2.21 11.71 13.39
CA HIS A 28 1.47 11.32 14.56
C HIS A 28 2.44 11.16 15.72
N SER A 29 2.37 12.05 16.69
CA SER A 29 2.97 11.82 18.01
C SER A 29 1.91 11.27 18.96
N THR A 30 2.33 10.76 20.12
CA THR A 30 1.45 10.32 21.21
C THR A 30 0.44 11.38 21.64
N ALA A 31 0.74 12.67 21.43
CA ALA A 31 -0.05 13.80 21.92
C ALA A 31 -0.69 14.67 20.81
N ALA A 32 -0.21 14.63 19.56
CA ALA A 32 -0.67 15.55 18.52
C ALA A 32 -0.43 15.03 17.10
N LYS A 33 -1.24 15.51 16.17
CA LYS A 33 -1.05 15.37 14.72
C LYS A 33 -0.51 16.69 14.16
N GLN A 34 0.68 16.68 13.58
CA GLN A 34 1.29 17.87 12.99
C GLN A 34 1.56 17.64 11.50
N LEU A 35 1.14 18.59 10.67
CA LEU A 35 1.45 18.59 9.24
C LEU A 35 2.86 19.17 9.02
N TYR A 36 3.68 18.43 8.30
CA TYR A 36 5.03 18.80 7.89
C TYR A 36 5.07 19.01 6.38
N HIS A 37 5.83 20.03 5.98
CA HIS A 37 6.11 20.37 4.59
C HIS A 37 7.62 20.35 4.42
N HIS A 38 8.12 19.52 3.52
CA HIS A 38 9.53 19.48 3.17
C HIS A 38 9.71 19.79 1.69
N GLU A 39 10.55 20.79 1.41
CA GLU A 39 10.90 21.21 0.06
C GLU A 39 12.37 20.86 -0.19
N ILE A 40 12.61 20.09 -1.24
CA ILE A 40 13.94 19.67 -1.66
C ILE A 40 14.25 20.38 -2.97
N ASP A 41 15.23 21.28 -2.96
CA ASP A 41 15.74 21.93 -4.17
C ASP A 41 16.56 20.93 -4.99
N LEU A 42 16.22 20.76 -6.26
CA LEU A 42 16.91 19.86 -7.18
C LEU A 42 17.88 20.59 -8.10
N LYS A 43 18.00 21.92 -8.02
CA LYS A 43 18.79 22.73 -8.97
C LYS A 43 20.25 22.29 -9.03
N THR A 44 20.90 22.10 -7.88
CA THR A 44 22.32 21.69 -7.80
C THR A 44 22.51 20.25 -8.27
N GLU A 45 21.63 19.35 -7.84
CA GLU A 45 21.69 17.93 -8.19
C GLU A 45 21.50 17.70 -9.70
N LEU A 46 20.48 18.34 -10.30
CA LEU A 46 20.21 18.20 -11.73
C LEU A 46 21.33 18.80 -12.60
N SER A 47 21.95 19.87 -12.11
CA SER A 47 23.11 20.48 -12.78
C SER A 47 24.33 19.54 -12.74
N SER A 48 24.54 18.86 -11.60
CA SER A 48 25.62 17.88 -11.41
C SER A 48 25.46 16.65 -12.32
N PHE A 49 24.23 16.15 -12.46
CA PHE A 49 23.93 14.96 -13.28
C PHE A 49 23.84 15.23 -14.79
N GLY A 50 24.01 16.48 -15.26
CA GLY A 50 23.74 16.85 -16.66
C GLY A 50 22.29 16.53 -17.08
N ALA A 51 21.39 16.44 -16.10
CA ALA A 51 20.04 15.96 -16.30
C ALA A 51 19.21 17.05 -16.99
N SER A 52 18.92 16.83 -18.27
CA SER A 52 18.09 17.76 -19.03
C SER A 52 16.64 17.75 -18.53
N ARG A 53 15.94 18.89 -18.71
CA ARG A 53 14.48 19.02 -18.48
C ARG A 53 13.68 17.91 -19.17
N LEU A 54 14.10 17.46 -20.35
CA LEU A 54 13.45 16.38 -21.10
C LEU A 54 13.58 15.02 -20.39
N SER A 55 14.71 14.76 -19.74
CA SER A 55 14.94 13.54 -18.97
C SER A 55 14.01 13.48 -17.75
N LEU A 56 13.82 14.62 -17.07
CA LEU A 56 12.84 14.73 -15.99
C LEU A 56 11.41 14.51 -16.46
N VAL A 57 11.00 15.17 -17.54
CA VAL A 57 9.64 14.98 -18.09
C VAL A 57 9.39 13.52 -18.46
N ARG A 58 10.38 12.83 -19.06
CA ARG A 58 10.28 11.39 -19.36
C ARG A 58 10.16 10.54 -18.10
N LEU A 59 10.94 10.84 -17.05
CA LEU A 59 10.89 10.13 -15.78
C LEU A 59 9.54 10.33 -15.08
N VAL A 60 9.05 11.57 -15.01
CA VAL A 60 7.75 11.88 -14.41
C VAL A 60 6.63 11.18 -15.17
N ARG A 61 6.66 11.23 -16.51
CA ARG A 61 5.67 10.51 -17.33
C ARG A 61 5.70 9.01 -17.05
N LYS A 62 6.89 8.40 -17.01
CA LYS A 62 7.05 6.98 -16.67
C LYS A 62 6.50 6.66 -15.27
N LEU A 63 6.74 7.52 -14.28
CA LEU A 63 6.22 7.35 -12.92
C LEU A 63 4.69 7.50 -12.86
N VAL A 64 4.12 8.44 -13.60
CA VAL A 64 2.66 8.62 -13.72
C VAL A 64 2.03 7.41 -14.40
N ASP A 65 2.62 6.93 -15.50
CA ASP A 65 2.17 5.74 -16.22
C ASP A 65 2.18 4.51 -15.29
N HIS A 66 3.22 4.34 -14.46
CA HIS A 66 3.26 3.27 -13.45
C HIS A 66 2.18 3.42 -12.36
N GLN A 67 1.82 4.64 -11.97
CA GLN A 67 0.72 4.87 -11.02
C GLN A 67 -0.66 4.57 -11.62
N THR A 68 -0.83 4.77 -12.93
CA THR A 68 -2.09 4.43 -13.64
C THR A 68 -2.18 2.95 -13.98
N THR A 69 -1.08 2.32 -14.39
CA THR A 69 -1.01 0.88 -14.67
C THR A 69 -1.10 0.04 -13.39
N GLY A 70 -0.65 0.57 -12.24
CA GLY A 70 -0.91 -0.03 -10.93
C GLY A 70 -2.34 0.13 -10.42
N ARG A 71 -3.20 0.85 -11.16
CA ARG A 71 -4.59 1.18 -10.80
C ARG A 71 -5.63 0.50 -11.70
N GLU A 72 -5.24 -0.52 -12.47
CA GLU A 72 -6.18 -1.37 -13.19
C GLU A 72 -6.82 -2.41 -12.24
N SER A 73 -8.13 -2.25 -12.03
CA SER A 73 -9.07 -3.14 -11.34
C SER A 73 -8.69 -3.60 -9.93
N VAL A 74 -9.15 -2.83 -8.93
CA VAL A 74 -9.48 -3.38 -7.60
C VAL A 74 -10.81 -4.14 -7.72
N ALA A 75 -10.82 -5.18 -8.56
CA ALA A 75 -11.78 -6.26 -8.45
C ALA A 75 -10.97 -7.47 -7.98
N THR A 76 -11.02 -7.72 -6.67
CA THR A 76 -10.51 -8.93 -6.02
C THR A 76 -9.01 -9.16 -6.12
N ARG A 77 -8.23 -8.33 -5.44
CA ARG A 77 -6.97 -8.81 -4.87
C ARG A 77 -7.01 -8.57 -3.38
N ALA A 78 -7.66 -9.49 -2.67
CA ALA A 78 -7.51 -9.62 -1.24
C ALA A 78 -6.02 -9.52 -0.92
N PRO A 79 -5.61 -8.75 0.10
CA PRO A 79 -4.20 -8.63 0.44
C PRO A 79 -3.61 -10.03 0.59
N MET A 80 -2.73 -10.42 -0.35
CA MET A 80 -2.21 -11.78 -0.36
C MET A 80 -1.40 -11.95 0.93
N LEU A 81 -1.91 -12.82 1.80
CA LEU A 81 -1.17 -13.31 2.94
C LEU A 81 0.10 -13.96 2.42
N PRO A 82 1.23 -13.88 3.15
CA PRO A 82 2.44 -14.61 2.78
C PRO A 82 2.08 -16.09 2.67
N GLN A 83 2.06 -16.65 1.46
CA GLN A 83 1.98 -18.09 1.28
C GLN A 83 3.34 -18.67 1.65
N ALA A 84 3.48 -19.00 2.93
CA ALA A 84 4.61 -19.72 3.48
C ALA A 84 4.09 -21.02 4.11
N ASP A 85 4.95 -22.03 4.19
CA ASP A 85 4.66 -23.23 4.95
C ASP A 85 4.64 -22.87 6.45
N TYR A 86 3.44 -22.68 6.99
CA TYR A 86 3.21 -22.27 8.38
C TYR A 86 3.73 -23.26 9.41
N ASN A 87 4.08 -24.48 8.98
CA ASN A 87 4.67 -25.49 9.85
C ASN A 87 6.20 -25.38 9.94
N ARG A 88 6.84 -24.56 9.08
CA ARG A 88 8.30 -24.42 8.99
C ARG A 88 8.84 -23.03 9.34
N VAL A 89 7.96 -22.06 9.62
CA VAL A 89 8.35 -20.69 9.98
C VAL A 89 8.77 -20.59 11.45
N SER A 90 9.64 -19.63 11.78
CA SER A 90 9.98 -19.34 13.18
C SER A 90 8.80 -18.70 13.92
N GLU A 91 8.77 -18.79 15.25
CA GLU A 91 7.71 -18.14 16.07
C GLU A 91 7.60 -16.63 15.80
N THR A 92 8.74 -15.98 15.54
CA THR A 92 8.81 -14.55 15.21
C THR A 92 8.14 -14.24 13.87
N GLN A 93 8.36 -15.09 12.86
CA GLN A 93 7.72 -14.98 11.56
C GLN A 93 6.22 -15.30 11.66
N LEU A 94 5.84 -16.34 12.39
CA LEU A 94 4.45 -16.71 12.61
C LEU A 94 3.67 -15.55 13.23
N LYS A 95 4.26 -14.87 14.22
CA LYS A 95 3.66 -13.67 14.85
C LYS A 95 3.47 -12.52 13.85
N GLN A 96 4.44 -12.29 12.97
CA GLN A 96 4.33 -11.27 11.92
C GLN A 96 3.25 -11.60 10.91
N VAL A 97 3.15 -12.87 10.48
CA VAL A 97 2.11 -13.28 9.53
C VAL A 97 0.73 -13.18 10.19
N LYS A 98 0.58 -13.60 11.44
CA LYS A 98 -0.67 -13.43 12.20
C LYS A 98 -1.08 -11.97 12.28
N GLN A 99 -0.17 -11.08 12.66
CA GLN A 99 -0.45 -9.64 12.71
C GLN A 99 -0.87 -9.09 11.34
N LYS A 100 -0.25 -9.58 10.26
CA LYS A 100 -0.66 -9.22 8.90
C LYS A 100 -2.05 -9.75 8.56
N MET A 101 -2.42 -10.97 8.99
CA MET A 101 -3.77 -11.50 8.83
C MET A 101 -4.82 -10.61 9.52
N ASP A 102 -4.55 -10.17 10.74
CA ASP A 102 -5.47 -9.32 11.50
C ASP A 102 -5.72 -7.98 10.77
N LEU A 103 -4.66 -7.32 10.29
CA LEU A 103 -4.77 -6.08 9.52
C LEU A 103 -5.56 -6.26 8.23
N VAL A 104 -5.33 -7.35 7.51
CA VAL A 104 -6.01 -7.66 6.26
C VAL A 104 -7.49 -7.94 6.51
N PHE A 105 -7.82 -8.64 7.59
CA PHE A 105 -9.19 -8.87 8.00
C PHE A 105 -9.91 -7.56 8.33
N GLU A 106 -9.31 -6.70 9.16
CA GLU A 106 -9.89 -5.41 9.52
C GLU A 106 -10.11 -4.48 8.32
N GLN A 107 -9.25 -4.55 7.29
CA GLN A 107 -9.41 -3.77 6.07
C GLN A 107 -10.54 -4.28 5.17
N ASN A 108 -10.83 -5.59 5.20
CA ASN A 108 -11.82 -6.23 4.32
C ASN A 108 -13.13 -6.57 5.03
N ILE A 109 -13.24 -6.36 6.34
CA ILE A 109 -14.49 -6.58 7.06
C ILE A 109 -15.52 -5.54 6.63
N ILE A 110 -16.57 -6.01 5.98
CA ILE A 110 -17.74 -5.20 5.67
C ILE A 110 -18.63 -5.22 6.90
N ARG A 111 -19.00 -4.04 7.41
CA ARG A 111 -19.84 -3.88 8.59
C ARG A 111 -21.29 -3.59 8.20
N PRO A 112 -22.28 -3.80 9.08
CA PRO A 112 -23.70 -3.55 8.77
C PRO A 112 -24.04 -2.14 8.28
N ASP A 113 -23.22 -1.15 8.61
CA ASP A 113 -23.35 0.25 8.21
C ASP A 113 -22.67 0.58 6.86
N GLN A 114 -21.97 -0.38 6.23
CA GLN A 114 -21.25 -0.18 4.97
C GLN A 114 -22.00 -0.73 3.76
N ALA A 115 -21.86 -0.04 2.63
CA ALA A 115 -22.46 -0.44 1.36
C ALA A 115 -21.93 -1.81 0.92
N GLY A 116 -22.84 -2.76 0.67
CA GLY A 116 -22.51 -4.13 0.27
C GLY A 116 -22.47 -5.15 1.42
N TYR A 117 -22.80 -4.76 2.66
CA TYR A 117 -23.02 -5.73 3.73
C TYR A 117 -24.27 -6.56 3.46
N GLN A 118 -24.14 -7.88 3.59
CA GLN A 118 -25.24 -8.83 3.46
C GLN A 118 -25.22 -9.75 4.67
N TYR A 119 -26.34 -9.84 5.39
CA TYR A 119 -26.48 -10.70 6.57
C TYR A 119 -26.26 -12.18 6.23
N ASP A 120 -26.83 -12.64 5.12
CA ASP A 120 -26.73 -14.03 4.64
C ASP A 120 -26.03 -14.08 3.28
N LYS A 121 -24.72 -13.82 3.27
CA LYS A 121 -23.91 -13.96 2.05
C LYS A 121 -23.78 -15.44 1.67
N GLN A 122 -24.59 -15.89 0.72
CA GLN A 122 -24.50 -17.22 0.14
C GLN A 122 -23.48 -17.22 -1.01
N ILE A 123 -22.62 -18.25 -1.03
CA ILE A 123 -21.61 -18.44 -2.08
C ILE A 123 -21.84 -19.83 -2.66
N GLU A 124 -22.12 -19.91 -3.95
CA GLU A 124 -22.12 -21.18 -4.67
C GLU A 124 -20.67 -21.58 -4.93
N PHE A 125 -20.24 -22.69 -4.34
CA PHE A 125 -18.93 -23.25 -4.62
C PHE A 125 -18.95 -23.93 -5.99
N GLN A 126 -17.91 -23.70 -6.78
CA GLN A 126 -17.73 -24.46 -8.03
C GLN A 126 -17.50 -25.94 -7.71
N GLN A 127 -17.85 -26.82 -8.65
CA GLN A 127 -17.59 -28.26 -8.50
C GLN A 127 -16.09 -28.48 -8.29
N ALA A 128 -15.76 -29.42 -7.40
CA ALA A 128 -14.37 -29.75 -7.12
C ALA A 128 -13.69 -30.24 -8.41
N THR A 129 -12.65 -29.53 -8.84
CA THR A 129 -11.87 -29.90 -10.03
C THR A 129 -10.89 -31.03 -9.75
N GLU A 130 -10.57 -31.27 -8.47
CA GLU A 130 -9.62 -32.28 -8.03
C GLU A 130 -10.38 -33.49 -7.47
N ILE A 131 -9.95 -34.68 -7.91
CA ILE A 131 -10.44 -35.95 -7.37
C ILE A 131 -9.90 -36.05 -5.94
N SER A 132 -10.81 -36.08 -4.97
CA SER A 132 -10.46 -36.23 -3.56
C SER A 132 -10.21 -37.71 -3.27
N ASP A 133 -8.96 -38.07 -2.95
CA ASP A 133 -8.58 -39.41 -2.44
C ASP A 133 -9.21 -39.75 -1.07
N TRP A 134 -10.05 -38.86 -0.53
CA TRP A 134 -10.80 -39.07 0.70
C TRP A 134 -12.17 -39.73 0.50
N ASP A 135 -12.61 -39.94 -0.75
CA ASP A 135 -13.94 -40.45 -1.09
C ASP A 135 -13.95 -41.92 -1.55
N ASP A 136 -12.86 -42.67 -1.27
CA ASP A 136 -12.76 -44.14 -1.36
C ASP A 136 -12.49 -44.77 0.03
#